data_AF-A0A2V7GU60-F1
#
_entry.id   AF-A0A2V7GU60-F1
#
_cell.length_a   1.000
_cell.length_b   1.000
_cell.length_c   1.000
_cell.angle_alpha   90.00
_cell.angle_beta   90.00
_cell.angle_gamma   90.00
#
_symmetry.space_group_name_H-M   'P 1'
#
loop_
_entity.id
_entity.type
_entity.pdbx_description
1 polymer ?
#
loop_
_entity_poly.entity_id
_entity_poly.type
_entity_poly.pdbx_seq_one_letter_code
_entity_poly.pdbx_strand_id
1 'polypeptide(L)'
;MADKTFDKLRTLLKTYEERTVKARAGAKPIHDEGERRRRACGDRLQTVVRSVLQNFAVELRNAGHQASVEDHTDTADAYPSVSLSITPRTAAGTALASMLAFKCDPRRGIAVARDVRVPTAKGRVVSTSTDRLGTMKVEGVTTEWVETKALSFIEDVLKAN
;
A
#
# COMPACT_ATOMS: atom_id res chain seq x y z
N MET A 1 43.28 -32.84 -7.61
CA MET A 1 42.90 -31.44 -7.28
C MET A 1 41.40 -31.25 -7.10
N ALA A 2 40.54 -32.11 -7.68
CA ALA A 2 39.08 -32.05 -7.49
C ALA A 2 38.63 -32.52 -6.09
N ASP A 3 39.32 -33.49 -5.48
CA ASP A 3 38.92 -34.10 -4.20
C ASP A 3 38.91 -33.09 -3.04
N LYS A 4 39.93 -32.23 -2.99
CA LYS A 4 40.02 -31.14 -1.99
C LYS A 4 38.88 -30.13 -2.10
N THR A 5 38.35 -29.94 -3.30
CA THR A 5 37.23 -29.03 -3.56
C THR A 5 35.92 -29.64 -3.09
N PHE A 6 35.73 -30.95 -3.35
CA PHE A 6 34.56 -31.70 -2.86
C PHE A 6 34.53 -31.83 -1.34
N ASP A 7 35.68 -32.03 -0.69
CA ASP A 7 35.76 -32.09 0.76
C ASP A 7 35.45 -30.73 1.42
N LYS A 8 35.90 -29.62 0.81
CA LYS A 8 35.51 -28.27 1.25
C LYS A 8 34.01 -28.03 1.11
N LEU A 9 33.40 -28.49 0.01
CA LEU A 9 31.96 -28.37 -0.20
C LEU A 9 31.18 -29.18 0.85
N ARG A 10 31.59 -30.43 1.12
CA ARG A 10 30.95 -31.27 2.15
C ARG A 10 31.06 -30.65 3.54
N THR A 11 32.21 -30.06 3.87
CA THR A 11 32.41 -29.37 5.16
C THR A 11 31.53 -28.12 5.27
N LEU A 12 31.38 -27.35 4.18
CA LEU A 12 30.47 -26.20 4.14
C LEU A 12 29.01 -26.61 4.27
N LEU A 13 28.59 -27.70 3.63
CA LEU A 13 27.22 -28.21 3.72
C LEU A 13 26.92 -28.73 5.14
N LYS A 14 27.85 -29.48 5.74
CA LYS A 14 27.70 -30.00 7.11
C LYS A 14 27.64 -28.89 8.16
N THR A 15 28.49 -27.86 8.04
CA THR A 15 28.43 -26.69 8.93
C THR A 15 27.15 -25.88 8.75
N TYR A 16 26.57 -25.86 7.54
CA TYR A 16 25.28 -25.25 7.27
C TYR A 16 24.12 -26.06 7.85
N GLU A 17 24.15 -27.40 7.77
CA GLU A 17 23.19 -28.29 8.44
C GLU A 17 23.26 -28.15 9.96
N GLU A 18 24.45 -28.14 10.55
CA GLU A 18 24.61 -27.94 12.00
C GLU A 18 24.12 -26.56 12.46
N ARG A 19 24.35 -25.50 11.66
CA ARG A 19 23.79 -24.16 11.93
C ARG A 19 22.27 -24.12 11.78
N THR A 20 21.71 -24.80 10.78
CA THR A 20 20.26 -24.81 10.53
C THR A 20 19.52 -25.68 11.53
N VAL A 21 20.10 -26.79 11.99
CA VAL A 21 19.56 -27.61 13.09
C VAL A 21 19.61 -26.85 14.42
N LYS A 22 20.70 -26.13 14.71
CA LYS A 22 20.81 -25.27 15.90
C LYS A 22 19.89 -24.04 15.84
N ALA A 23 19.60 -23.53 14.65
CA ALA A 23 18.59 -22.48 14.42
C ALA A 23 17.15 -23.00 14.54
N ARG A 24 16.88 -24.25 14.11
CA ARG A 24 15.57 -24.89 14.25
C ARG A 24 15.20 -25.21 15.70
N ALA A 25 16.18 -25.53 16.55
CA ALA A 25 15.93 -25.83 17.97
C ALA A 25 15.48 -24.61 18.81
N GLY A 26 15.55 -23.38 18.26
CA GLY A 26 15.12 -22.14 18.93
C GLY A 26 14.00 -21.38 18.23
N ALA A 27 13.40 -21.92 17.16
CA ALA A 27 12.42 -21.21 16.35
C ALA A 27 10.97 -21.50 16.80
N LYS A 28 10.37 -20.60 17.58
CA LYS A 28 8.90 -20.41 17.57
C LYS A 28 8.46 -20.04 16.15
N PRO A 29 7.23 -20.40 15.70
CA PRO A 29 6.84 -20.27 14.29
C PRO A 29 6.66 -18.80 13.91
N ILE A 30 7.67 -18.24 13.23
CA ILE A 30 7.64 -16.87 12.67
C ILE A 30 6.57 -16.73 11.56
N HIS A 31 6.15 -17.85 10.95
CA HIS A 31 5.16 -17.89 9.88
C HIS A 31 3.75 -17.45 10.33
N ASP A 32 3.35 -17.79 11.57
CA ASP A 32 2.01 -17.47 12.07
C ASP A 32 1.84 -15.99 12.42
N GLU A 33 2.91 -15.30 12.82
CA GLU A 33 2.82 -13.90 13.24
C GLU A 33 2.77 -12.96 12.03
N GLY A 34 3.52 -13.26 10.97
CA GLY A 34 3.48 -12.53 9.71
C GLY A 34 2.12 -12.62 9.02
N GLU A 35 1.54 -13.83 8.96
CA GLU A 35 0.19 -14.00 8.42
C GLU A 35 -0.89 -13.36 9.29
N ARG A 36 -0.80 -13.48 10.62
CA ARG A 36 -1.73 -12.80 11.53
C ARG A 36 -1.71 -11.29 11.33
N ARG A 37 -0.52 -10.69 11.20
CA ARG A 37 -0.37 -9.25 10.91
C ARG A 37 -0.92 -8.88 9.55
N ARG A 38 -0.68 -9.70 8.51
CA ARG A 38 -1.22 -9.47 7.17
C ARG A 38 -2.76 -9.47 7.19
N ARG A 39 -3.38 -10.46 7.87
CA ARG A 39 -4.85 -10.53 8.02
C ARG A 39 -5.39 -9.32 8.78
N ALA A 40 -4.84 -9.00 9.95
CA ALA A 40 -5.27 -7.83 10.73
C ALA A 40 -5.15 -6.51 9.93
N CYS A 41 -4.13 -6.39 9.10
CA CYS A 41 -3.95 -5.24 8.21
C CYS A 41 -5.01 -5.21 7.09
N GLY A 42 -5.29 -6.36 6.47
CA GLY A 42 -6.37 -6.51 5.49
C GLY A 42 -7.73 -6.17 6.09
N ASP A 43 -8.04 -6.71 7.26
CA ASP A 43 -9.29 -6.44 7.99
C ASP A 43 -9.43 -4.94 8.28
N ARG A 44 -8.36 -4.27 8.70
CA ARG A 44 -8.40 -2.82 8.99
C ARG A 44 -8.58 -1.98 7.72
N LEU A 45 -7.91 -2.37 6.63
CA LEU A 45 -8.08 -1.73 5.33
C LEU A 45 -9.53 -1.89 4.83
N GLN A 46 -10.11 -3.08 4.99
CA GLN A 46 -11.46 -3.38 4.51
C GLN A 46 -12.55 -2.71 5.39
N THR A 47 -12.39 -2.73 6.72
CA THR A 47 -13.44 -2.23 7.64
C THR A 47 -13.42 -0.72 7.81
N VAL A 48 -12.23 -0.11 7.91
CA VAL A 48 -12.10 1.33 8.17
C VAL A 48 -11.80 2.08 6.88
N VAL A 49 -10.71 1.73 6.20
CA VAL A 49 -10.23 2.54 5.06
C VAL A 49 -11.22 2.48 3.90
N ARG A 50 -11.62 1.28 3.46
CA ARG A 50 -12.56 1.11 2.35
C ARG A 50 -13.88 1.83 2.61
N SER A 51 -14.46 1.67 3.79
CA SER A 51 -15.72 2.30 4.18
C SER A 51 -15.64 3.83 4.05
N VAL A 52 -14.57 4.44 4.56
CA VAL A 52 -14.35 5.89 4.46
C VAL A 52 -14.17 6.32 3.00
N LEU A 53 -13.30 5.65 2.24
CA LEU A 53 -13.05 6.02 0.84
C LEU A 53 -14.29 5.83 -0.04
N GLN A 54 -15.14 4.85 0.26
CA GLN A 54 -16.41 4.65 -0.43
C GLN A 54 -17.35 5.83 -0.22
N ASN A 55 -17.47 6.34 1.01
CA ASN A 55 -18.27 7.53 1.30
C ASN A 55 -17.75 8.74 0.53
N PHE A 56 -16.44 9.01 0.56
CA PHE A 56 -15.84 10.08 -0.25
C PHE A 56 -16.11 9.90 -1.75
N ALA A 57 -15.99 8.68 -2.27
CA ALA A 57 -16.23 8.41 -3.68
C ALA A 57 -17.70 8.67 -4.07
N VAL A 58 -18.67 8.37 -3.18
CA VAL A 58 -20.07 8.73 -3.39
C VAL A 58 -20.24 10.24 -3.45
N GLU A 59 -19.72 10.98 -2.47
CA GLU A 59 -19.82 12.44 -2.44
C GLU A 59 -19.18 13.10 -3.67
N LEU A 60 -18.00 12.64 -4.07
CA LEU A 60 -17.31 13.12 -5.27
C LEU A 60 -18.13 12.89 -6.54
N ARG A 61 -18.75 11.72 -6.67
CA ARG A 61 -19.66 11.41 -7.80
C ARG A 61 -20.91 12.27 -7.77
N ASN A 62 -21.49 12.52 -6.60
CA ASN A 62 -22.65 13.40 -6.44
C ASN A 62 -22.32 14.85 -6.84
N ALA A 63 -21.10 15.31 -6.57
CA ALA A 63 -20.57 16.60 -7.04
C ALA A 63 -20.17 16.61 -8.53
N GLY A 64 -20.24 15.46 -9.22
CA GLY A 64 -19.99 15.33 -10.65
C GLY A 64 -18.54 15.02 -11.04
N HIS A 65 -17.66 14.71 -10.07
CA HIS A 65 -16.32 14.17 -10.34
C HIS A 65 -16.40 12.66 -10.64
N GLN A 66 -15.46 12.12 -11.41
CA GLN A 66 -15.35 10.66 -11.51
C GLN A 66 -14.53 10.16 -10.32
N ALA A 67 -15.07 9.21 -9.55
CA ALA A 67 -14.35 8.62 -8.43
C ALA A 67 -14.66 7.12 -8.26
N SER A 68 -13.62 6.33 -8.04
CA SER A 68 -13.71 4.87 -7.84
C SER A 68 -12.82 4.44 -6.67
N VAL A 69 -13.25 3.37 -5.99
CA VAL A 69 -12.45 2.70 -4.94
C VAL A 69 -12.04 1.34 -5.46
N GLU A 70 -10.75 1.05 -5.41
CA GLU A 70 -10.20 -0.26 -5.72
C GLU A 70 -9.79 -0.95 -4.43
N ASP A 71 -10.23 -2.19 -4.26
CA ASP A 71 -9.95 -3.01 -3.09
C ASP A 71 -9.16 -4.25 -3.51
N HIS A 72 -7.94 -4.36 -3.00
CA HIS A 72 -7.01 -5.46 -3.23
C HIS A 72 -6.69 -6.19 -1.92
N THR A 73 -7.56 -6.12 -0.91
CA THR A 73 -7.35 -6.77 0.39
C THR A 73 -7.36 -8.30 0.31
N ASP A 74 -8.11 -8.87 -0.64
CA ASP A 74 -8.26 -10.32 -0.83
C ASP A 74 -7.20 -10.94 -1.78
N THR A 75 -6.23 -10.16 -2.25
CA THR A 75 -5.25 -10.63 -3.24
C THR A 75 -4.18 -11.50 -2.58
N ALA A 76 -4.08 -12.77 -2.96
CA ALA A 76 -3.13 -13.73 -2.37
C ALA A 76 -1.66 -13.37 -2.66
N ASP A 77 -1.37 -12.81 -3.84
CA ASP A 77 0.00 -12.59 -4.33
C ASP A 77 0.57 -11.19 -4.03
N ALA A 78 -0.23 -10.31 -3.42
CA ALA A 78 0.16 -8.93 -3.11
C ALA A 78 -0.16 -8.56 -1.66
N TYR A 79 0.54 -7.53 -1.15
CA TYR A 79 0.16 -6.96 0.13
C TYR A 79 -1.21 -6.28 0.04
N PRO A 80 -2.09 -6.47 1.03
CA PRO A 80 -3.41 -5.84 1.06
C PRO A 80 -3.33 -4.34 0.84
N SER A 81 -4.22 -3.81 -0.01
CA SER A 81 -4.31 -2.37 -0.23
C SER A 81 -5.69 -1.93 -0.66
N VAL A 82 -6.03 -0.68 -0.35
CA VAL A 82 -7.26 -0.01 -0.81
C VAL A 82 -6.87 1.35 -1.36
N SER A 83 -7.40 1.71 -2.52
CA SER A 83 -7.12 2.98 -3.20
C SER A 83 -8.39 3.72 -3.61
N LEU A 84 -8.31 5.05 -3.58
CA LEU A 84 -9.29 5.97 -4.13
C LEU A 84 -8.67 6.61 -5.38
N SER A 85 -9.35 6.51 -6.51
CA SER A 85 -9.03 7.26 -7.73
C SER A 85 -10.04 8.38 -7.94
N ILE A 86 -9.57 9.55 -8.36
CA ILE A 86 -10.39 10.73 -8.60
C ILE A 86 -9.95 11.39 -9.91
N THR A 87 -10.90 11.65 -10.80
CA THR A 87 -10.72 12.53 -11.95
C THR A 87 -11.62 13.75 -11.77
N PRO A 88 -11.03 14.95 -11.55
CA PRO A 88 -11.81 16.16 -11.37
C PRO A 88 -12.70 16.49 -12.56
N ARG A 89 -13.89 17.03 -12.30
CA ARG A 89 -14.70 17.64 -13.34
C ARG A 89 -14.07 18.98 -13.71
N THR A 90 -13.63 19.13 -14.96
CA THR A 90 -13.13 20.41 -15.48
C THR A 90 -13.96 20.84 -16.68
N ALA A 91 -14.18 22.14 -16.83
CA ALA A 91 -14.91 22.70 -17.97
C ALA A 91 -14.18 22.45 -19.31
N ALA A 92 -12.86 22.29 -19.27
CA ALA A 92 -12.02 22.01 -20.43
C ALA A 92 -11.92 20.52 -20.79
N GLY A 93 -12.41 19.60 -19.94
CA GLY A 93 -12.44 18.16 -20.21
C GLY A 93 -11.08 17.44 -20.19
N THR A 94 -10.03 18.06 -19.64
CA THR A 94 -8.64 17.56 -19.71
C THR A 94 -8.09 16.99 -18.40
N ALA A 95 -8.93 16.83 -17.36
CA ALA A 95 -8.47 16.40 -16.04
C ALA A 95 -7.95 14.96 -16.06
N LEU A 96 -6.92 14.69 -15.24
CA LEU A 96 -6.30 13.37 -15.14
C LEU A 96 -6.68 12.67 -13.84
N ALA A 97 -6.79 11.35 -13.91
CA ALA A 97 -7.02 10.52 -12.74
C ALA A 97 -5.82 10.59 -11.77
N SER A 98 -6.07 11.08 -10.57
CA SER A 98 -5.14 11.06 -9.44
C SER A 98 -5.49 9.91 -8.50
N MET A 99 -4.53 9.41 -7.72
CA MET A 99 -4.71 8.24 -6.85
C MET A 99 -4.23 8.49 -5.42
N LEU A 100 -4.99 8.01 -4.44
CA LEU A 100 -4.58 7.83 -3.04
C LEU A 100 -4.66 6.34 -2.70
N ALA A 101 -3.58 5.75 -2.19
CA ALA A 101 -3.50 4.34 -1.85
C ALA A 101 -3.03 4.13 -0.42
N PHE A 102 -3.75 3.28 0.30
CA PHE A 102 -3.39 2.75 1.60
C PHE A 102 -2.90 1.32 1.40
N LYS A 103 -1.64 1.06 1.71
CA LYS A 103 -0.96 -0.21 1.44
C LYS A 103 -0.44 -0.80 2.74
N CYS A 104 -0.64 -2.10 2.94
CA CYS A 104 -0.01 -2.77 4.05
C CYS A 104 1.51 -2.86 3.85
N ASP A 105 2.26 -2.32 4.81
CA ASP A 105 3.70 -2.48 4.99
C ASP A 105 3.94 -3.43 6.19
N PRO A 106 4.48 -4.65 5.97
CA PRO A 106 4.69 -5.64 7.03
C PRO A 106 5.57 -5.17 8.18
N ARG A 107 6.43 -4.19 7.94
CA ARG A 107 7.40 -3.68 8.92
C ARG A 107 6.85 -2.48 9.68
N ARG A 108 5.91 -1.74 9.10
CA ARG A 108 5.53 -0.40 9.58
C ARG A 108 4.03 -0.20 9.81
N GLY A 109 3.16 -1.08 9.32
CA GLY A 109 1.70 -0.97 9.43
C GLY A 109 1.06 -0.58 8.10
N ILE A 110 0.21 0.45 8.07
CA ILE A 110 -0.44 0.93 6.85
C ILE A 110 0.29 2.19 6.35
N ALA A 111 0.89 2.08 5.17
CA ALA A 111 1.57 3.16 4.48
C ALA A 111 0.62 3.85 3.51
N VAL A 112 0.70 5.19 3.45
CA VAL A 112 -0.12 6.00 2.53
C VAL A 112 0.77 6.51 1.40
N ALA A 113 0.32 6.32 0.17
CA ALA A 113 0.94 6.85 -1.03
C ALA A 113 -0.10 7.65 -1.82
N ARG A 114 0.30 8.78 -2.41
CA ARG A 114 -0.54 9.53 -3.34
C ARG A 114 0.18 9.82 -4.64
N ASP A 115 -0.57 10.00 -5.71
CA ASP A 115 -0.13 10.43 -7.03
C ASP A 115 -1.11 11.50 -7.55
N VAL A 116 -0.70 12.77 -7.54
CA VAL A 116 -1.51 13.90 -8.03
C VAL A 116 -1.06 14.26 -9.44
N ARG A 117 -1.94 14.05 -10.42
CA ARG A 117 -1.66 14.28 -11.84
C ARG A 117 -2.27 15.57 -12.34
N VAL A 118 -1.48 16.32 -13.12
CA VAL A 118 -1.91 17.58 -13.74
C VAL A 118 -1.67 17.54 -15.25
N PRO A 119 -2.67 17.89 -16.07
CA PRO A 119 -2.49 18.09 -17.51
C PRO A 119 -1.69 19.37 -17.76
N THR A 120 -0.55 19.27 -18.46
CA THR A 120 0.18 20.48 -18.91
C THR A 120 -0.27 20.92 -20.30
N ALA A 121 -0.16 22.23 -20.58
CA ALA A 121 -0.57 22.85 -21.86
C ALA A 121 0.10 22.25 -23.12
N LYS A 122 1.16 21.44 -22.97
CA LYS A 122 1.85 20.75 -24.09
C LYS A 122 1.49 19.27 -24.21
N GLY A 123 0.41 18.81 -23.55
CA GLY A 123 -0.01 17.40 -23.56
C GLY A 123 0.90 16.46 -22.76
N ARG A 124 1.87 17.01 -22.00
CA ARG A 124 2.74 16.22 -21.13
C ARG A 124 2.06 16.04 -19.78
N VAL A 125 1.96 14.80 -19.31
CA VAL A 125 1.48 14.51 -17.95
C VAL A 125 2.62 14.77 -16.98
N VAL A 126 2.35 15.54 -15.93
CA VAL A 126 3.30 15.74 -14.82
C VAL A 126 2.62 15.29 -13.54
N SER A 127 3.26 14.33 -12.84
CA SER A 127 2.91 14.05 -11.45
C SER A 127 3.53 15.16 -10.60
N THR A 128 2.70 15.89 -9.88
CA THR A 128 3.13 17.02 -9.05
C THR A 128 3.58 16.59 -7.67
N SER A 129 3.16 15.40 -7.21
CA SER A 129 3.55 14.83 -5.92
C SER A 129 3.41 13.31 -5.96
N THR A 130 4.49 12.60 -5.65
CA THR A 130 4.48 11.18 -5.27
C THR A 130 4.95 11.06 -3.83
N ASP A 131 4.19 11.65 -2.90
CA ASP A 131 4.59 11.70 -1.49
C ASP A 131 4.06 10.50 -0.70
N ARG A 132 4.89 9.98 0.19
CA ARG A 132 4.46 9.09 1.26
C ARG A 132 3.88 9.96 2.38
N LEU A 133 2.55 10.02 2.49
CA LEU A 133 1.83 10.81 3.50
C LEU A 133 1.99 10.29 4.94
N GLY A 134 2.92 9.38 5.18
CA GLY A 134 3.22 8.77 6.46
C GLY A 134 2.88 7.29 6.51
N THR A 135 3.23 6.68 7.64
CA THR A 135 2.91 5.29 7.96
C THR A 135 2.31 5.25 9.35
N MET A 136 1.24 4.48 9.52
CA MET A 136 0.55 4.33 10.80
C MET A 136 0.53 2.85 11.19
N LYS A 137 0.68 2.55 12.48
CA LYS A 137 0.49 1.17 12.96
C LYS A 137 -0.95 0.72 12.70
N VAL A 138 -1.16 -0.56 12.44
CA VAL A 138 -2.49 -1.10 12.09
C VAL A 138 -3.54 -0.73 13.14
N GLU A 139 -3.23 -0.84 14.43
CA GLU A 139 -4.17 -0.49 15.51
C GLU A 139 -4.48 1.02 15.57
N GLY A 140 -3.55 1.87 15.11
CA GLY A 140 -3.68 3.31 15.13
C GLY A 140 -4.43 3.90 13.94
N VAL A 141 -4.84 3.09 12.96
CA VAL A 141 -5.61 3.57 11.80
C VAL A 141 -7.06 3.81 12.21
N THR A 142 -7.41 5.05 12.52
CA THR A 142 -8.78 5.47 12.84
C THR A 142 -9.48 6.05 11.63
N THR A 143 -10.80 6.15 11.69
CA THR A 143 -11.63 6.84 10.69
C THR A 143 -11.14 8.26 10.45
N GLU A 144 -10.96 9.05 11.51
CA GLU A 144 -10.48 10.44 11.47
C GLU A 144 -9.13 10.57 10.76
N TRP A 145 -8.22 9.62 10.99
CA TRP A 145 -6.91 9.63 10.33
C TRP A 145 -7.06 9.40 8.82
N VAL A 146 -7.90 8.44 8.41
CA VAL A 146 -8.17 8.18 6.99
C VAL A 146 -8.84 9.37 6.32
N GLU A 147 -9.84 9.96 6.98
CA GLU A 147 -10.54 11.17 6.52
C GLU A 147 -9.57 12.33 6.31
N THR A 148 -8.68 12.57 7.27
CA THR A 148 -7.65 13.62 7.18
C THR A 148 -6.76 13.42 5.95
N LYS A 149 -6.33 12.17 5.68
CA LYS A 149 -5.51 11.85 4.51
C LYS A 149 -6.29 11.98 3.21
N ALA A 150 -7.55 11.54 3.18
CA ALA A 150 -8.42 11.66 2.02
C ALA A 150 -8.72 13.12 1.67
N LEU A 151 -9.11 13.93 2.65
CA LEU A 151 -9.39 15.35 2.48
C LEU A 151 -8.18 16.12 1.97
N SER A 152 -7.02 15.95 2.60
CA SER A 152 -5.78 16.61 2.16
C SER A 152 -5.42 16.23 0.72
N PHE A 153 -5.61 14.97 0.33
CA PHE A 153 -5.40 14.53 -1.04
C PHE A 153 -6.41 15.14 -2.03
N ILE A 154 -7.71 15.12 -1.70
CA ILE A 154 -8.76 15.68 -2.55
C ILE A 154 -8.52 17.18 -2.76
N GLU A 155 -8.19 17.91 -1.70
CA GLU A 155 -7.88 19.33 -1.77
C GLU A 155 -6.71 19.61 -2.71
N ASP A 156 -5.62 18.84 -2.61
CA ASP A 156 -4.46 18.99 -3.51
C ASP A 156 -4.82 18.67 -4.96
N VAL A 157 -5.63 17.64 -5.22
CA VAL A 157 -6.09 17.28 -6.57
C VAL A 157 -6.95 18.39 -7.19
N LEU A 158 -7.87 18.96 -6.42
CA LEU A 158 -8.77 20.03 -6.87
C LEU A 158 -8.05 21.37 -7.06
N LYS A 159 -7.02 21.67 -6.26
CA LYS A 159 -6.20 22.87 -6.46
C LYS A 159 -5.32 22.77 -7.71
N ALA A 160 -4.97 21.55 -8.11
CA ALA A 160 -4.03 21.30 -9.19
C ALA A 160 -4.68 21.16 -10.58
N ASN A 161 -6.01 21.03 -10.69
CA ASN A 161 -6.76 20.80 -11.94
C ASN A 161 -7.89 21.82 -12.12
#